data_AF-A0A8J6VZC4-F1
#
_entry.id   AF-A0A8J6VZC4-F1
#
_cell.length_a   1.000
_cell.length_b   1.000
_cell.length_c   1.000
_cell.angle_alpha   90.00
_cell.angle_beta   90.00
_cell.angle_gamma   90.00
#
_symmetry.space_group_name_H-M   'P 1'
#
loop_
_entity.id
_entity.type
_entity.pdbx_description
1 polymer ?
#
loop_
_entity_poly.entity_id
_entity_poly.type
_entity_poly.pdbx_seq_one_letter_code
_entity_poly.pdbx_strand_id
1 'polypeptide(L)'
;MYWLQRRLVLLLRRGRSLFLQRGSAHSGDRQLKQFSQGVWLGLGTIVLIVLSTSWLGPIAALESAQPPLVQIILSGPLLAQPTTPSPPLPPLQVHSLPSTLASWRDRSNQGDYFDQIQPLPIGALIWSQFPIKVYVESPVTTTSTGAAAKPESSAQVWTRVVTQAVTEWQAYLPLQLIDRPEQADITIWRSPPPLPKEGPKPSDRNYRVRSAETRYELYAQQTGNTSPVLSHRCKIWLRPSQTAQYIQAAARHELGHALGLWGHSPLQTDALYFSQVRQPAAISPRDISTLKRVYQQPTRLGWPLPAAAVPLS
;
A
#
# COMPACT_ATOMS: atom_id res chain seq x y z
N MET A 1 28.78 20.50 -9.31
CA MET A 1 30.26 20.61 -9.39
C MET A 1 30.84 19.36 -8.71
N TYR A 2 31.84 18.72 -9.32
CA TYR A 2 32.41 17.39 -9.06
C TYR A 2 31.84 16.19 -9.83
N TRP A 3 32.35 16.11 -11.07
CA TRP A 3 32.67 14.89 -11.80
C TRP A 3 33.78 14.06 -11.11
N LEU A 4 33.88 12.79 -11.53
CA LEU A 4 35.06 11.89 -11.54
C LEU A 4 35.50 11.19 -10.24
N GLN A 5 35.24 9.87 -10.14
CA GLN A 5 36.24 8.86 -10.57
C GLN A 5 35.66 7.42 -10.56
N ARG A 6 35.79 6.77 -11.72
CA ARG A 6 35.65 5.32 -11.96
C ARG A 6 37.05 4.69 -12.03
N ARG A 7 37.12 3.36 -11.79
CA ARG A 7 38.24 2.40 -12.03
C ARG A 7 39.33 2.44 -10.94
N LEU A 8 39.91 1.34 -10.45
CA LEU A 8 40.30 0.01 -10.97
C LEU A 8 40.35 -0.95 -9.73
N VAL A 9 40.14 -2.27 -9.80
CA VAL A 9 41.21 -3.29 -9.92
C VAL A 9 40.61 -4.60 -10.44
N LEU A 10 41.27 -5.16 -11.45
CA LEU A 10 41.05 -6.45 -12.11
C LEU A 10 41.75 -7.60 -11.37
N LEU A 11 41.12 -8.79 -11.46
CA LEU A 11 41.68 -10.14 -11.70
C LEU A 11 43.08 -10.53 -11.16
N LEU A 12 43.14 -11.66 -10.44
CA LEU A 12 44.04 -12.85 -10.59
C LEU A 12 44.11 -13.59 -9.24
N ARG A 13 43.61 -14.83 -9.10
CA ARG A 13 44.29 -16.12 -9.34
C ARG A 13 43.24 -17.25 -9.23
N ARG A 14 42.98 -18.09 -10.25
CA ARG A 14 43.56 -19.44 -10.51
C ARG A 14 43.78 -20.26 -9.23
N GLY A 15 43.25 -21.46 -8.98
CA GLY A 15 42.79 -22.57 -9.84
C GLY A 15 43.65 -23.83 -9.58
N ARG A 16 43.04 -24.96 -9.18
CA ARG A 16 43.46 -26.39 -9.34
C ARG A 16 42.53 -27.31 -8.50
N SER A 17 41.73 -28.19 -9.11
CA SER A 17 42.00 -29.58 -9.58
C SER A 17 41.96 -30.61 -8.42
N LEU A 18 40.86 -31.35 -8.25
CA LEU A 18 40.61 -32.75 -8.70
C LEU A 18 41.58 -33.80 -8.12
N PHE A 19 41.04 -34.83 -7.42
CA PHE A 19 41.32 -36.26 -7.64
C PHE A 19 40.42 -37.20 -6.78
N LEU A 20 39.80 -38.18 -7.46
CA LEU A 20 39.37 -39.57 -7.10
C LEU A 20 38.48 -39.86 -5.87
N GLN A 21 37.78 -40.99 -5.72
CA GLN A 21 37.08 -42.00 -6.54
C GLN A 21 36.63 -43.10 -5.55
N ARG A 22 35.43 -43.68 -5.73
CA ARG A 22 34.96 -45.03 -5.31
C ARG A 22 34.98 -45.47 -3.84
N GLY A 23 33.84 -46.00 -3.40
CA GLY A 23 33.78 -47.00 -2.32
C GLY A 23 32.36 -47.34 -1.90
N SER A 24 31.95 -48.59 -2.06
CA SER A 24 30.60 -49.13 -1.90
C SER A 24 30.53 -50.05 -0.67
N ALA A 25 29.33 -50.14 -0.10
CA ALA A 25 28.72 -51.27 0.62
C ALA A 25 28.98 -51.51 2.12
N HIS A 26 27.82 -51.72 2.79
CA HIS A 26 27.50 -52.71 3.82
C HIS A 26 28.10 -52.57 5.23
N SER A 27 27.21 -52.35 6.21
CA SER A 27 27.22 -53.11 7.46
C SER A 27 25.83 -53.10 8.10
N GLY A 28 25.32 -54.29 8.40
CA GLY A 28 24.15 -54.51 9.23
C GLY A 28 24.47 -54.44 10.72
N ASP A 29 23.46 -54.00 11.46
CA ASP A 29 22.81 -54.63 12.62
C ASP A 29 23.62 -55.06 13.88
N ARG A 30 23.05 -54.62 15.02
CA ARG A 30 23.06 -55.17 16.40
C ARG A 30 24.11 -54.73 17.44
N GLN A 31 23.56 -53.92 18.35
CA GLN A 31 23.40 -54.17 19.80
C GLN A 31 24.50 -53.84 20.83
N LEU A 32 24.05 -52.98 21.77
CA LEU A 32 24.02 -53.14 23.24
C LEU A 32 25.15 -52.59 24.15
N LYS A 33 24.63 -51.94 25.22
CA LYS A 33 25.16 -51.62 26.57
C LYS A 33 25.97 -50.31 26.72
N GLN A 34 25.47 -49.28 27.42
CA GLN A 34 25.20 -49.04 28.87
C GLN A 34 26.43 -48.71 29.72
N PHE A 35 26.22 -47.75 30.66
CA PHE A 35 27.10 -47.24 31.74
C PHE A 35 28.25 -46.31 31.27
N SER A 36 28.60 -45.19 31.93
CA SER A 36 28.30 -44.63 33.26
C SER A 36 28.77 -43.17 33.38
N GLN A 37 28.41 -42.50 34.47
CA GLN A 37 28.73 -41.13 34.85
C GLN A 37 30.23 -40.91 35.17
N GLY A 38 30.71 -39.68 35.02
CA GLY A 38 32.03 -39.26 35.50
C GLY A 38 32.20 -37.73 35.48
N VAL A 39 31.90 -37.11 36.61
CA VAL A 39 32.24 -35.71 36.94
C VAL A 39 33.72 -35.64 37.28
N TRP A 40 34.47 -34.72 36.67
CA TRP A 40 35.71 -34.18 37.24
C TRP A 40 35.84 -32.68 36.92
N LEU A 41 35.92 -31.89 37.99
CA LEU A 41 36.31 -30.49 38.01
C LEU A 41 37.85 -30.41 37.91
N GLY A 42 38.34 -29.54 37.03
CA GLY A 42 39.76 -29.18 36.92
C GLY A 42 39.89 -27.74 36.44
N LEU A 43 40.16 -26.83 37.38
CA LEU A 43 40.44 -25.41 37.14
C LEU A 43 41.78 -25.28 36.39
N GLY A 44 41.71 -24.77 35.17
CA GLY A 44 42.86 -24.35 34.37
C GLY A 44 42.59 -22.96 33.79
N THR A 45 43.01 -21.93 34.49
CA THR A 45 43.03 -20.53 34.03
C THR A 45 43.92 -20.42 32.80
N ILE A 46 43.30 -20.25 31.63
CA ILE A 46 43.94 -19.77 30.41
C ILE A 46 43.33 -18.41 30.08
N VAL A 47 44.17 -17.39 30.13
CA VAL A 47 43.89 -16.05 29.60
C VAL A 47 43.76 -16.17 28.09
N LEU A 48 42.56 -15.94 27.57
CA LEU A 48 42.28 -15.91 26.14
C LEU A 48 41.60 -14.59 25.81
N ILE A 49 42.36 -13.71 25.15
CA ILE A 49 41.89 -12.47 24.54
C ILE A 49 40.93 -12.86 23.43
N VAL A 50 39.62 -12.66 23.64
CA VAL A 50 38.61 -12.75 22.59
C VAL A 50 38.33 -11.33 22.10
N LEU A 51 38.95 -10.99 20.96
CA LEU A 51 38.46 -9.96 20.07
C LEU A 51 37.16 -10.47 19.44
N SER A 52 36.01 -10.15 20.04
CA SER A 52 34.72 -10.36 19.37
C SER A 52 34.48 -9.23 18.39
N THR A 53 34.91 -9.44 17.15
CA THR A 53 34.49 -8.63 16.00
C THR A 53 33.00 -8.83 15.78
N SER A 54 32.26 -7.74 15.93
CA SER A 54 30.86 -7.61 15.56
C SER A 54 30.68 -8.06 14.10
N TRP A 55 30.02 -9.20 13.90
CA TRP A 55 29.46 -9.58 12.61
C TRP A 55 28.25 -8.67 12.32
N LEU A 56 28.54 -7.46 11.88
CA LEU A 56 27.60 -6.64 11.12
C LEU A 56 27.78 -7.01 9.65
N GLY A 57 26.89 -7.87 9.15
CA GLY A 57 26.74 -8.05 7.71
C GLY A 57 26.37 -6.72 7.05
N PRO A 58 26.86 -6.43 5.83
CA PRO A 58 26.54 -5.19 5.17
C PRO A 58 25.04 -5.16 4.83
N ILE A 59 24.31 -4.25 5.47
CA ILE A 59 23.01 -3.78 5.00
C ILE A 59 23.30 -2.96 3.74
N ALA A 60 23.28 -3.63 2.59
CA ALA A 60 23.28 -3.00 1.29
C ALA A 60 21.83 -2.85 0.81
N ALA A 61 21.39 -1.59 0.78
CA ALA A 61 20.45 -0.99 -0.15
C ALA A 61 19.09 -1.68 -0.41
N LEU A 62 18.02 -1.06 0.10
CA LEU A 62 16.84 -0.81 -0.74
C LEU A 62 16.54 0.68 -0.73
N GLU A 63 17.21 1.35 -1.65
CA GLU A 63 17.01 2.74 -2.03
C GLU A 63 15.93 2.82 -3.13
N SER A 64 15.06 3.82 -3.00
CA SER A 64 14.18 4.39 -4.04
C SER A 64 13.02 3.53 -4.57
N ALA A 65 11.88 3.56 -3.86
CA ALA A 65 10.59 3.55 -4.55
C ALA A 65 10.38 4.96 -5.14
N GLN A 66 10.55 5.10 -6.45
CA GLN A 66 10.20 6.33 -7.17
C GLN A 66 8.68 6.58 -7.04
N PRO A 67 8.22 7.81 -6.70
CA PRO A 67 6.80 8.11 -6.61
C PRO A 67 6.14 8.08 -8.00
N PRO A 68 4.85 7.71 -8.11
CA PRO A 68 4.13 7.78 -9.37
C PRO A 68 3.96 9.24 -9.82
N LEU A 69 4.14 9.48 -11.13
CA LEU A 69 3.85 10.75 -11.79
C LEU A 69 2.38 11.16 -11.58
N VAL A 70 2.19 12.37 -11.05
CA VAL A 70 0.90 13.07 -11.02
C VAL A 70 0.59 13.57 -12.42
N GLN A 71 -0.45 13.03 -13.06
CA GLN A 71 -1.04 13.63 -14.26
C GLN A 71 -2.32 14.35 -13.87
N ILE A 72 -2.30 15.68 -13.96
CA ILE A 72 -3.51 16.51 -13.92
C ILE A 72 -4.13 16.43 -15.33
N ILE A 73 -5.18 15.64 -15.50
CA ILE A 73 -5.94 15.59 -16.75
C ILE A 73 -7.26 16.34 -16.54
N LEU A 74 -7.33 17.59 -17.00
CA LEU A 74 -8.59 18.31 -17.16
C LEU A 74 -9.16 17.92 -18.53
N SER A 75 -10.13 17.01 -18.58
CA SER A 75 -10.76 16.59 -19.85
C SER A 75 -11.97 17.46 -20.18
N GLY A 76 -11.93 18.13 -21.34
CA GLY A 76 -13.05 18.85 -21.98
C GLY A 76 -12.84 18.89 -23.51
N PRO A 77 -13.91 18.98 -24.33
CA PRO A 77 -13.80 18.85 -25.79
C PRO A 77 -13.06 20.02 -26.44
N LEU A 78 -12.24 19.67 -27.43
CA LEU A 78 -11.30 20.54 -28.14
C LEU A 78 -12.02 21.48 -29.12
N LEU A 79 -12.36 22.68 -28.65
CA LEU A 79 -12.40 23.87 -29.50
C LEU A 79 -11.25 24.77 -29.02
N ALA A 80 -10.38 25.17 -29.94
CA ALA A 80 -9.24 26.03 -29.66
C ALA A 80 -9.72 27.39 -29.13
N GLN A 81 -9.86 27.48 -27.80
CA GLN A 81 -10.03 28.73 -27.08
C GLN A 81 -8.65 29.32 -26.77
N PRO A 82 -8.51 30.66 -26.69
CA PRO A 82 -7.28 31.28 -26.22
C PRO A 82 -6.85 30.60 -24.91
N THR A 83 -5.55 30.32 -24.76
CA THR A 83 -4.94 29.70 -23.58
C THR A 83 -5.27 30.53 -22.35
N THR A 84 -6.41 30.25 -21.74
CA THR A 84 -6.76 30.77 -20.44
C THR A 84 -5.76 30.18 -19.45
N PRO A 85 -5.08 31.00 -18.64
CA PRO A 85 -4.21 30.47 -17.60
C PRO A 85 -5.05 29.55 -16.72
N SER A 86 -4.52 28.35 -16.42
CA SER A 86 -5.20 27.43 -15.50
C SER A 86 -5.49 28.19 -14.20
N PRO A 87 -6.74 28.12 -13.69
CA PRO A 87 -7.09 28.83 -12.46
C PRO A 87 -6.12 28.41 -11.34
N PRO A 88 -5.65 29.36 -10.52
CA PRO A 88 -4.70 29.05 -9.45
C PRO A 88 -5.34 28.06 -8.47
N LEU A 89 -4.53 27.21 -7.83
CA LEU A 89 -5.04 26.26 -6.84
C LEU A 89 -5.47 26.99 -5.55
N PRO A 90 -6.51 26.53 -4.84
CA PRO A 90 -6.94 27.14 -3.58
C PRO A 90 -5.83 27.02 -2.53
N PRO A 91 -5.72 27.96 -1.58
CA PRO A 91 -4.74 27.89 -0.50
C PRO A 91 -4.98 26.65 0.38
N LEU A 92 -3.91 26.15 1.00
CA LEU A 92 -3.99 25.07 1.98
C LEU A 92 -4.80 25.52 3.19
N GLN A 93 -5.84 24.76 3.54
CA GLN A 93 -6.73 25.03 4.66
C GLN A 93 -7.11 23.73 5.37
N VAL A 94 -7.45 23.82 6.65
CA VAL A 94 -7.81 22.67 7.50
C VAL A 94 -9.33 22.48 7.50
N HIS A 95 -9.78 21.24 7.36
CA HIS A 95 -11.18 20.87 7.54
C HIS A 95 -11.47 20.46 8.99
N SER A 96 -12.71 20.64 9.42
CA SER A 96 -13.17 20.04 10.68
C SER A 96 -13.10 18.51 10.58
N LEU A 97 -12.69 17.86 11.68
CA LEU A 97 -12.66 16.40 11.73
C LEU A 97 -14.07 15.80 11.58
N PRO A 98 -14.21 14.68 10.85
CA PRO A 98 -15.41 13.86 10.88
C PRO A 98 -15.71 13.43 12.32
N SER A 99 -16.99 13.37 12.72
CA SER A 99 -17.40 13.10 14.10
C SER A 99 -16.82 11.79 14.66
N THR A 100 -16.69 10.76 13.82
CA THR A 100 -16.07 9.47 14.14
C THR A 100 -14.58 9.63 14.51
N LEU A 101 -13.82 10.39 13.73
CA LEU A 101 -12.40 10.66 14.02
C LEU A 101 -12.20 11.67 15.16
N ALA A 102 -13.09 12.65 15.29
CA ALA A 102 -13.07 13.62 16.39
C ALA A 102 -13.21 12.90 17.74
N SER A 103 -14.15 11.95 17.82
CA SER A 103 -14.43 11.16 19.03
C SER A 103 -13.43 10.03 19.28
N TRP A 104 -12.73 9.55 18.25
CA TRP A 104 -11.75 8.49 18.39
C TRP A 104 -10.59 8.88 19.33
N ARG A 105 -10.18 7.91 20.16
CA ARG A 105 -9.05 8.00 21.10
C ARG A 105 -8.29 6.68 21.10
N ASP A 106 -6.97 6.73 21.02
CA ASP A 106 -6.11 5.56 21.23
C ASP A 106 -6.04 5.22 22.73
N ARG A 107 -6.84 4.25 23.15
CA ARG A 107 -6.84 3.78 24.55
C ARG A 107 -5.58 3.01 24.90
N SER A 108 -4.87 2.49 23.90
CA SER A 108 -3.67 1.68 24.06
C SER A 108 -2.36 2.46 23.91
N ASN A 109 -2.44 3.75 23.55
CA ASN A 109 -1.31 4.65 23.32
C ASN A 109 -0.20 4.02 22.45
N GLN A 110 -0.60 3.37 21.36
CA GLN A 110 0.28 2.76 20.36
C GLN A 110 0.90 3.77 19.39
N GLY A 111 0.48 5.04 19.46
CA GLY A 111 1.02 6.13 18.66
C GLY A 111 0.50 6.12 17.22
N ASP A 112 1.26 6.75 16.32
CA ASP A 112 0.96 6.82 14.88
C ASP A 112 2.21 6.47 14.05
N TYR A 113 2.09 6.55 12.72
CA TYR A 113 3.19 6.50 11.76
C TYR A 113 3.07 7.65 10.75
N PHE A 114 2.65 8.83 11.23
CA PHE A 114 2.39 9.97 10.35
C PHE A 114 3.63 10.48 9.61
N ASP A 115 4.82 10.24 10.17
CA ASP A 115 6.12 10.47 9.53
C ASP A 115 6.34 9.63 8.26
N GLN A 116 5.59 8.54 8.07
CA GLN A 116 5.63 7.68 6.89
C GLN A 116 4.62 8.10 5.80
N ILE A 117 3.79 9.13 6.06
CA ILE A 117 2.85 9.64 5.08
C ILE A 117 3.58 10.52 4.06
N GLN A 118 3.38 10.23 2.79
CA GLN A 118 4.00 10.94 1.69
C GLN A 118 3.34 12.32 1.51
N PRO A 119 4.14 13.40 1.38
CA PRO A 119 3.59 14.72 1.09
C PRO A 119 3.05 14.76 -0.36
N LEU A 120 1.89 15.38 -0.54
CA LEU A 120 1.29 15.60 -1.86
C LEU A 120 1.23 17.10 -2.17
N PRO A 121 1.28 17.51 -3.46
CA PRO A 121 1.13 18.92 -3.85
C PRO A 121 -0.18 19.58 -3.38
N ILE A 122 -1.20 18.76 -3.11
CA ILE A 122 -2.51 19.19 -2.60
C ILE A 122 -2.57 19.28 -1.06
N GLY A 123 -1.47 19.01 -0.35
CA GLY A 123 -1.47 18.85 1.11
C GLY A 123 -1.82 17.41 1.51
N ALA A 124 -2.70 17.24 2.50
CA ALA A 124 -3.22 15.92 2.84
C ALA A 124 -4.32 15.46 1.87
N LEU A 125 -4.30 14.18 1.50
CA LEU A 125 -5.40 13.52 0.78
C LEU A 125 -6.51 13.20 1.78
N ILE A 126 -7.61 13.96 1.73
CA ILE A 126 -8.74 13.79 2.64
C ILE A 126 -10.06 13.94 1.90
N TRP A 127 -11.12 13.35 2.47
CA TRP A 127 -12.49 13.59 2.07
C TRP A 127 -13.12 14.67 2.94
N SER A 128 -13.71 15.69 2.32
CA SER A 128 -14.42 16.78 3.01
C SER A 128 -15.94 16.66 2.93
N GLN A 129 -16.46 15.76 2.10
CA GLN A 129 -17.87 15.47 1.94
C GLN A 129 -18.15 14.04 2.39
N PHE A 130 -19.23 13.87 3.15
CA PHE A 130 -19.63 12.58 3.72
C PHE A 130 -21.12 12.33 3.46
N PRO A 131 -21.54 11.06 3.29
CA PRO A 131 -20.70 9.86 3.27
C PRO A 131 -19.86 9.75 1.98
N ILE A 132 -18.70 9.08 2.08
CA ILE A 132 -17.88 8.74 0.91
C ILE A 132 -18.54 7.55 0.21
N LYS A 133 -18.89 7.71 -1.06
CA LYS A 133 -19.59 6.71 -1.85
C LYS A 133 -18.61 5.72 -2.44
N VAL A 134 -18.80 4.44 -2.14
CA VAL A 134 -17.92 3.35 -2.56
C VAL A 134 -18.69 2.41 -3.47
N TYR A 135 -18.17 2.18 -4.67
CA TYR A 135 -18.65 1.15 -5.58
C TYR A 135 -17.73 -0.08 -5.50
N VAL A 136 -18.32 -1.26 -5.37
CA VAL A 136 -17.61 -2.55 -5.43
C VAL A 136 -18.15 -3.35 -6.61
N GLU A 137 -17.27 -3.73 -7.54
CA GLU A 137 -17.66 -4.55 -8.68
C GLU A 137 -18.30 -5.87 -8.21
N SER A 138 -19.50 -6.13 -8.71
CA SER A 138 -20.26 -7.34 -8.38
C SER A 138 -20.49 -8.16 -9.66
N PRO A 139 -20.39 -9.49 -9.61
CA PRO A 139 -20.69 -10.32 -10.75
C PRO A 139 -22.15 -10.08 -11.20
N VAL A 140 -22.35 -9.92 -12.51
CA VAL A 140 -23.70 -9.83 -13.09
C VAL A 140 -24.43 -11.15 -12.82
N THR A 141 -25.46 -11.13 -11.99
CA THR A 141 -26.31 -12.30 -11.75
C THR A 141 -27.17 -12.56 -12.97
N THR A 142 -26.82 -13.56 -13.77
CA THR A 142 -27.78 -14.15 -14.71
C THR A 142 -28.72 -15.06 -13.92
N THR A 143 -29.98 -14.64 -13.81
CA THR A 143 -31.03 -15.35 -13.09
C THR A 143 -31.16 -16.77 -13.63
N SER A 144 -30.59 -17.75 -12.93
CA SER A 144 -30.90 -19.16 -13.15
C SER A 144 -31.99 -19.55 -12.15
N THR A 145 -33.24 -19.39 -12.59
CA THR A 145 -34.41 -19.91 -11.89
C THR A 145 -34.32 -21.44 -11.83
N GLY A 146 -34.14 -21.97 -10.63
CA GLY A 146 -34.30 -23.40 -10.35
C GLY A 146 -33.00 -24.21 -10.35
N ALA A 147 -32.35 -24.30 -9.19
CA ALA A 147 -31.59 -25.48 -8.74
C ALA A 147 -31.07 -25.22 -7.32
N ALA A 148 -30.88 -26.29 -6.55
CA ALA A 148 -30.35 -26.35 -5.19
C ALA A 148 -29.20 -25.34 -4.90
N ALA A 149 -29.06 -24.96 -3.62
CA ALA A 149 -28.03 -24.04 -3.12
C ALA A 149 -26.64 -24.38 -3.71
N LYS A 150 -26.25 -23.66 -4.77
CA LYS A 150 -24.94 -23.81 -5.37
C LYS A 150 -23.89 -23.24 -4.41
N PRO A 151 -22.71 -23.86 -4.31
CA PRO A 151 -21.60 -23.28 -3.57
C PRO A 151 -21.27 -21.87 -4.10
N GLU A 152 -20.91 -20.97 -3.19
CA GLU A 152 -20.56 -19.58 -3.50
C GLU A 152 -19.44 -19.53 -4.55
N SER A 153 -19.66 -18.80 -5.65
CA SER A 153 -18.65 -18.63 -6.69
C SER A 153 -17.49 -17.77 -6.19
N SER A 154 -16.29 -17.96 -6.74
CA SER A 154 -15.12 -17.13 -6.39
C SER A 154 -15.34 -15.63 -6.64
N ALA A 155 -16.25 -15.26 -7.55
CA ALA A 155 -16.63 -13.88 -7.77
C ALA A 155 -17.48 -13.34 -6.60
N GLN A 156 -18.44 -14.13 -6.12
CA GLN A 156 -19.23 -13.78 -4.93
C GLN A 156 -18.35 -13.70 -3.67
N VAL A 157 -17.41 -14.66 -3.49
CA VAL A 157 -16.43 -14.61 -2.40
C VAL A 157 -15.62 -13.32 -2.45
N TRP A 158 -15.12 -12.93 -3.63
CA TRP A 158 -14.36 -11.70 -3.83
C TRP A 158 -15.19 -10.48 -3.43
N THR A 159 -16.42 -10.34 -3.95
CA THR A 159 -17.29 -9.20 -3.64
C THR A 159 -17.58 -9.13 -2.15
N ARG A 160 -17.91 -10.27 -1.51
CA ARG A 160 -18.19 -10.35 -0.08
C ARG A 160 -17.01 -9.87 0.76
N VAL A 161 -15.79 -10.33 0.50
CA VAL A 161 -14.63 -9.93 1.31
C VAL A 161 -14.17 -8.50 1.06
N VAL A 162 -14.35 -7.97 -0.15
CA VAL A 162 -14.08 -6.56 -0.44
C VAL A 162 -15.10 -5.66 0.24
N THR A 163 -16.38 -6.01 0.15
CA THR A 163 -17.47 -5.34 0.88
C THR A 163 -17.23 -5.35 2.39
N GLN A 164 -16.75 -6.48 2.94
CA GLN A 164 -16.38 -6.56 4.35
C GLN A 164 -15.27 -5.57 4.72
N ALA A 165 -14.25 -5.37 3.87
CA ALA A 165 -13.21 -4.36 4.13
C ALA A 165 -13.76 -2.93 4.11
N VAL A 166 -14.75 -2.63 3.26
CA VAL A 166 -15.48 -1.35 3.29
C VAL A 166 -16.22 -1.19 4.62
N THR A 167 -16.93 -2.21 5.09
CA THR A 167 -17.63 -2.19 6.39
C THR A 167 -16.67 -1.99 7.57
N GLU A 168 -15.49 -2.59 7.54
CA GLU A 168 -14.47 -2.40 8.58
C GLU A 168 -13.98 -0.95 8.66
N TRP A 169 -13.75 -0.30 7.51
CA TRP A 169 -13.41 1.13 7.47
C TRP A 169 -14.58 2.04 7.83
N GLN A 170 -15.82 1.61 7.55
CA GLN A 170 -17.04 2.36 7.87
C GLN A 170 -17.18 2.65 9.38
N ALA A 171 -16.54 1.85 10.24
CA ALA A 171 -16.48 2.08 11.68
C ALA A 171 -15.74 3.39 12.05
N TYR A 172 -14.89 3.91 11.17
CA TYR A 172 -14.00 5.05 11.44
C TYR A 172 -14.26 6.26 10.54
N LEU A 173 -14.83 6.05 9.36
CA LEU A 173 -15.25 7.11 8.43
C LEU A 173 -16.64 6.78 7.84
N PRO A 174 -17.52 7.77 7.62
CA PRO A 174 -18.82 7.52 6.99
C PRO A 174 -18.64 7.07 5.53
N LEU A 175 -18.76 5.76 5.28
CA LEU A 175 -18.76 5.15 3.94
C LEU A 175 -20.18 4.71 3.57
N GLN A 176 -20.52 4.80 2.29
CA GLN A 176 -21.78 4.30 1.75
C GLN A 176 -21.51 3.44 0.51
N LEU A 177 -21.95 2.19 0.53
CA LEU A 177 -21.93 1.35 -0.68
C LEU A 177 -23.00 1.81 -1.66
N ILE A 178 -22.65 1.89 -2.94
CA ILE A 178 -23.56 2.24 -4.02
C ILE A 178 -23.39 1.32 -5.23
N ASP A 179 -24.44 1.18 -6.04
CA ASP A 179 -24.46 0.25 -7.17
C ASP A 179 -23.95 0.86 -8.49
N ARG A 180 -23.81 2.19 -8.54
CA ARG A 180 -23.50 2.93 -9.77
C ARG A 180 -22.10 3.54 -9.72
N PRO A 181 -21.11 3.03 -10.49
CA PRO A 181 -19.72 3.47 -10.39
C PRO A 181 -19.51 4.94 -10.75
N GLU A 182 -20.34 5.51 -11.62
CA GLU A 182 -20.26 6.92 -12.04
C GLU A 182 -20.64 7.91 -10.94
N GLN A 183 -21.31 7.45 -9.89
CA GLN A 183 -21.69 8.24 -8.72
C GLN A 183 -20.74 8.02 -7.54
N ALA A 184 -19.71 7.19 -7.71
CA ALA A 184 -18.81 6.77 -6.64
C ALA A 184 -17.62 7.73 -6.51
N ASP A 185 -17.26 7.98 -5.26
CA ASP A 185 -16.03 8.65 -4.88
C ASP A 185 -14.84 7.68 -4.95
N ILE A 186 -15.06 6.42 -4.56
CA ILE A 186 -14.10 5.32 -4.62
C ILE A 186 -14.70 4.18 -5.45
N THR A 187 -14.00 3.73 -6.49
CA THR A 187 -14.38 2.54 -7.28
C THR A 187 -13.41 1.39 -7.04
N ILE A 188 -13.92 0.18 -6.78
CA ILE A 188 -13.11 -1.02 -6.56
C ILE A 188 -13.43 -2.07 -7.64
N TRP A 189 -12.42 -2.42 -8.43
CA TRP A 189 -12.53 -3.30 -9.59
C TRP A 189 -11.84 -4.64 -9.35
N ARG A 190 -12.51 -5.71 -9.77
CA ARG A 190 -12.03 -7.10 -9.77
C ARG A 190 -11.16 -7.38 -11.00
N SER A 191 -10.03 -6.70 -11.07
CA SER A 191 -9.08 -6.83 -12.19
C SER A 191 -7.65 -6.58 -11.73
N PRO A 192 -6.64 -7.07 -12.48
CA PRO A 192 -5.25 -6.73 -12.17
C PRO A 192 -5.00 -5.23 -12.34
N PRO A 193 -4.08 -4.64 -11.56
CA PRO A 193 -3.66 -3.25 -11.74
C PRO A 193 -3.18 -2.98 -13.17
N PRO A 194 -3.52 -1.81 -13.76
CA PRO A 194 -3.11 -1.45 -15.12
C PRO A 194 -1.59 -1.34 -15.20
N LEU A 195 -0.98 -1.80 -16.30
CA LEU A 195 0.47 -1.79 -16.47
C LEU A 195 1.06 -0.39 -16.19
N PRO A 196 2.21 -0.31 -15.49
CA PRO A 196 2.81 0.97 -15.19
C PRO A 196 3.26 1.64 -16.50
N LYS A 197 3.02 2.95 -16.62
CA LYS A 197 3.45 3.72 -17.81
C LYS A 197 4.98 3.73 -17.92
N GLU A 198 5.66 3.80 -16.78
CA GLU A 198 7.11 3.86 -16.64
C GLU A 198 7.63 2.69 -15.78
N GLY A 199 8.92 2.39 -15.88
CA GLY A 199 9.56 1.30 -15.14
C GLY A 199 9.38 -0.08 -15.78
N PRO A 200 9.70 -1.16 -15.03
CA PRO A 200 9.74 -2.52 -15.56
C PRO A 200 8.39 -2.95 -16.16
N LYS A 201 8.44 -3.55 -17.35
CA LYS A 201 7.33 -4.14 -18.09
C LYS A 201 7.27 -5.65 -17.82
N PRO A 202 6.13 -6.33 -18.07
CA PRO A 202 6.02 -7.78 -17.85
C PRO A 202 7.11 -8.65 -18.51
N SER A 203 7.71 -8.17 -19.59
CA SER A 203 8.85 -8.79 -20.28
C SER A 203 10.17 -8.73 -19.50
N ASP A 204 10.27 -7.85 -18.50
CA ASP A 204 11.51 -7.57 -17.81
C ASP A 204 11.70 -8.52 -16.63
N ARG A 205 12.93 -9.02 -16.46
CA ARG A 205 13.29 -9.97 -15.38
C ARG A 205 12.97 -9.45 -13.97
N ASN A 206 12.97 -8.13 -13.79
CA ASN A 206 12.73 -7.49 -12.50
C ASN A 206 11.26 -7.05 -12.32
N TYR A 207 10.36 -7.43 -13.24
CA TYR A 207 8.95 -7.11 -13.12
C TYR A 207 8.30 -7.88 -11.97
N ARG A 208 7.69 -7.14 -11.04
CA ARG A 208 6.91 -7.72 -9.95
C ARG A 208 5.44 -7.52 -10.24
N VAL A 209 4.71 -8.63 -10.29
CA VAL A 209 3.26 -8.61 -10.45
C VAL A 209 2.64 -7.91 -9.24
N ARG A 210 1.85 -6.88 -9.49
CA ARG A 210 1.08 -6.19 -8.46
C ARG A 210 -0.24 -6.93 -8.25
N SER A 211 -0.55 -7.23 -6.99
CA SER A 211 -1.83 -7.81 -6.54
C SER A 211 -2.90 -6.75 -6.44
N ALA A 212 -2.52 -5.52 -6.09
CA ALA A 212 -3.42 -4.41 -5.88
C ALA A 212 -2.77 -3.07 -6.22
N GLU A 213 -3.59 -2.04 -6.45
CA GLU A 213 -3.15 -0.65 -6.63
C GLU A 213 -4.31 0.31 -6.38
N THR A 214 -4.03 1.39 -5.65
CA THR A 214 -4.88 2.56 -5.51
C THR A 214 -4.31 3.74 -6.31
N ARG A 215 -5.18 4.45 -7.02
CA ARG A 215 -4.86 5.74 -7.63
C ARG A 215 -5.91 6.77 -7.27
N TYR A 216 -5.50 8.02 -7.14
CA TYR A 216 -6.42 9.16 -7.07
C TYR A 216 -6.31 10.01 -8.35
N GLU A 217 -7.39 10.73 -8.66
CA GLU A 217 -7.48 11.71 -9.73
C GLU A 217 -8.11 12.98 -9.18
N LEU A 218 -7.52 14.14 -9.51
CA LEU A 218 -8.02 15.45 -9.13
C LEU A 218 -8.91 16.03 -10.23
N TYR A 219 -10.00 16.69 -9.86
CA TYR A 219 -10.89 17.35 -10.81
C TYR A 219 -11.57 18.57 -10.19
N ALA A 220 -12.01 19.49 -11.05
CA ALA A 220 -12.85 20.61 -10.66
C ALA A 220 -14.33 20.16 -10.65
N GLN A 221 -14.97 20.19 -9.49
CA GLN A 221 -16.37 19.81 -9.33
C GLN A 221 -17.26 21.04 -9.34
N GLN A 222 -18.14 21.12 -10.34
CA GLN A 222 -19.13 22.19 -10.39
C GLN A 222 -20.20 21.97 -9.31
N THR A 223 -20.43 22.99 -8.48
CA THR A 223 -21.42 22.95 -7.39
C THR A 223 -22.44 24.06 -7.60
N GLY A 224 -23.51 23.78 -8.34
CA GLY A 224 -24.51 24.79 -8.73
C GLY A 224 -23.89 25.99 -9.47
N ASN A 225 -24.31 27.20 -9.09
CA ASN A 225 -23.84 28.46 -9.70
C ASN A 225 -22.61 29.06 -8.98
N THR A 226 -21.91 28.27 -8.17
CA THR A 226 -20.70 28.74 -7.45
C THR A 226 -19.42 28.36 -8.18
N SER A 227 -18.29 28.91 -7.73
CA SER A 227 -16.97 28.51 -8.23
C SER A 227 -16.77 26.99 -8.05
N PRO A 228 -16.18 26.30 -9.03
CA PRO A 228 -15.93 24.87 -8.93
C PRO A 228 -15.01 24.56 -7.75
N VAL A 229 -15.25 23.46 -7.07
CA VAL A 229 -14.47 23.00 -5.93
C VAL A 229 -13.38 22.03 -6.40
N LEU A 230 -12.16 22.11 -5.84
CA LEU A 230 -11.14 21.11 -6.10
C LEU A 230 -11.48 19.80 -5.37
N SER A 231 -11.81 18.77 -6.14
CA SER A 231 -12.23 17.46 -5.65
C SER A 231 -11.30 16.35 -6.14
N HIS A 232 -11.49 15.15 -5.61
CA HIS A 232 -10.77 13.97 -6.06
C HIS A 232 -11.66 12.73 -6.07
N ARG A 233 -11.25 11.71 -6.83
CA ARG A 233 -11.84 10.38 -6.84
C ARG A 233 -10.74 9.33 -6.76
N CYS A 234 -11.05 8.16 -6.20
CA CYS A 234 -10.10 7.06 -6.09
C CYS A 234 -10.56 5.84 -6.91
N LYS A 235 -9.58 5.13 -7.46
CA LYS A 235 -9.78 3.87 -8.17
C LYS A 235 -8.84 2.83 -7.61
N ILE A 236 -9.41 1.69 -7.23
CA ILE A 236 -8.73 0.54 -6.67
C ILE A 236 -8.89 -0.63 -7.63
N TRP A 237 -7.78 -1.31 -7.94
CA TRP A 237 -7.77 -2.57 -8.67
C TRP A 237 -7.31 -3.68 -7.72
N LEU A 238 -8.09 -4.74 -7.57
CA LEU A 238 -7.71 -5.91 -6.79
C LEU A 238 -7.74 -7.16 -7.67
N ARG A 239 -6.60 -7.84 -7.75
CA ARG A 239 -6.48 -9.10 -8.49
C ARG A 239 -7.34 -10.18 -7.83
N PRO A 240 -8.19 -10.90 -8.60
CA PRO A 240 -9.10 -11.89 -8.02
C PRO A 240 -8.47 -13.25 -7.71
N SER A 241 -7.21 -13.49 -8.09
CA SER A 241 -6.58 -14.82 -8.05
C SER A 241 -6.01 -15.21 -6.68
N GLN A 242 -6.25 -14.42 -5.64
CA GLN A 242 -5.76 -14.67 -4.28
C GLN A 242 -6.83 -15.37 -3.42
N THR A 243 -6.43 -15.89 -2.26
CA THR A 243 -7.39 -16.43 -1.29
C THR A 243 -8.22 -15.31 -0.67
N ALA A 244 -9.41 -15.65 -0.16
CA ALA A 244 -10.32 -14.70 0.47
C ALA A 244 -9.65 -13.81 1.53
N GLN A 245 -8.82 -14.39 2.40
CA GLN A 245 -8.09 -13.68 3.45
C GLN A 245 -7.12 -12.63 2.88
N TYR A 246 -6.41 -12.96 1.80
CA TYR A 246 -5.47 -12.02 1.17
C TYR A 246 -6.18 -10.95 0.34
N ILE A 247 -7.32 -11.27 -0.29
CA ILE A 247 -8.14 -10.26 -0.98
C ILE A 247 -8.67 -9.25 0.04
N GLN A 248 -9.20 -9.72 1.17
CA GLN A 248 -9.69 -8.84 2.24
C GLN A 248 -8.58 -7.94 2.79
N ALA A 249 -7.39 -8.51 3.04
CA ALA A 249 -6.24 -7.75 3.51
C ALA A 249 -5.80 -6.67 2.50
N ALA A 250 -5.70 -7.03 1.21
CA ALA A 250 -5.39 -6.07 0.16
C ALA A 250 -6.47 -4.98 0.08
N ALA A 251 -7.76 -5.34 0.15
CA ALA A 251 -8.86 -4.39 0.15
C ALA A 251 -8.76 -3.41 1.33
N ARG A 252 -8.46 -3.87 2.54
CA ARG A 252 -8.21 -2.99 3.71
C ARG A 252 -7.08 -2.01 3.44
N HIS A 253 -5.96 -2.51 2.93
CA HIS A 253 -4.76 -1.73 2.65
C HIS A 253 -5.02 -0.62 1.62
N GLU A 254 -5.57 -1.01 0.47
CA GLU A 254 -5.88 -0.08 -0.63
C GLU A 254 -6.96 0.94 -0.24
N LEU A 255 -7.99 0.52 0.53
CA LEU A 255 -8.95 1.46 1.10
C LEU A 255 -8.27 2.45 2.05
N GLY A 256 -7.30 2.00 2.86
CA GLY A 256 -6.50 2.90 3.69
C GLY A 256 -5.84 4.01 2.87
N HIS A 257 -5.20 3.66 1.74
CA HIS A 257 -4.67 4.66 0.81
C HIS A 257 -5.75 5.58 0.26
N ALA A 258 -6.86 5.03 -0.23
CA ALA A 258 -7.96 5.82 -0.80
C ALA A 258 -8.65 6.75 0.22
N LEU A 259 -8.51 6.46 1.52
CA LEU A 259 -9.04 7.28 2.62
C LEU A 259 -8.06 8.33 3.13
N GLY A 260 -6.80 8.29 2.71
CA GLY A 260 -5.80 9.33 3.00
C GLY A 260 -4.47 8.84 3.57
N LEU A 261 -4.33 7.55 3.89
CA LEU A 261 -3.09 6.96 4.39
C LEU A 261 -2.10 6.72 3.24
N TRP A 262 -1.64 7.80 2.60
CA TRP A 262 -0.76 7.74 1.42
C TRP A 262 0.70 7.46 1.83
N GLY A 263 0.94 6.25 2.30
CA GLY A 263 2.20 5.79 2.88
C GLY A 263 2.02 4.41 3.50
N HIS A 264 3.07 3.87 4.12
CA HIS A 264 3.01 2.54 4.73
C HIS A 264 3.40 2.57 6.20
N SER A 265 2.75 1.75 7.00
CA SER A 265 3.24 1.47 8.35
C SER A 265 4.53 0.63 8.28
N PRO A 266 5.48 0.84 9.21
CA PRO A 266 6.64 -0.02 9.35
C PRO A 266 6.35 -1.33 10.12
N LEU A 267 5.15 -1.49 10.70
CA LEU A 267 4.82 -2.64 11.56
C LEU A 267 3.84 -3.59 10.88
N GLN A 268 4.20 -4.88 10.85
CA GLN A 268 3.36 -5.97 10.30
C GLN A 268 2.01 -6.20 11.01
N THR A 269 1.81 -5.57 12.16
CA THR A 269 0.56 -5.61 12.94
C THR A 269 -0.48 -4.60 12.48
N ASP A 270 -0.13 -3.76 11.49
CA ASP A 270 -1.00 -2.73 10.94
C ASP A 270 -1.52 -3.14 9.56
N ALA A 271 -2.73 -2.70 9.21
CA ALA A 271 -3.30 -2.99 7.89
C ALA A 271 -2.48 -2.33 6.77
N LEU A 272 -1.85 -1.20 7.06
CA LEU A 272 -1.04 -0.43 6.11
C LEU A 272 0.43 -0.88 6.03
N TYR A 273 0.78 -2.05 6.57
CA TYR A 273 2.12 -2.62 6.35
C TYR A 273 2.35 -2.93 4.87
N PHE A 274 3.50 -2.53 4.33
CA PHE A 274 3.79 -2.58 2.89
C PHE A 274 3.85 -3.99 2.27
N SER A 275 3.91 -5.04 3.10
CA SER A 275 4.14 -6.41 2.64
C SER A 275 3.00 -7.34 3.05
N GLN A 276 2.64 -8.26 2.16
CA GLN A 276 1.70 -9.32 2.49
C GLN A 276 2.34 -10.30 3.49
N VAL A 277 1.68 -10.49 4.64
CA VAL A 277 2.12 -11.41 5.70
C VAL A 277 1.18 -12.61 5.83
N ARG A 278 1.66 -13.70 6.43
CA ARG A 278 0.90 -14.96 6.58
C ARG A 278 -0.42 -14.80 7.34
N GLN A 279 -0.45 -13.90 8.33
CA GLN A 279 -1.63 -13.56 9.12
C GLN A 279 -1.88 -12.06 8.97
N PRO A 280 -2.63 -11.63 7.94
CA PRO A 280 -2.87 -10.21 7.72
C PRO A 280 -3.62 -9.58 8.90
N ALA A 281 -3.14 -8.41 9.31
CA ALA A 281 -3.74 -7.66 10.40
C ALA A 281 -5.12 -7.10 10.03
N ALA A 282 -5.91 -6.84 11.08
CA ALA A 282 -7.05 -5.94 10.97
C ALA A 282 -6.57 -4.48 10.98
N ILE A 283 -7.50 -3.53 10.80
CA ILE A 283 -7.21 -2.10 10.96
C ILE A 283 -6.80 -1.85 12.41
N SER A 284 -5.59 -1.34 12.64
CA SER A 284 -5.02 -1.16 13.96
C SER A 284 -5.35 0.21 14.56
N PRO A 285 -5.18 0.38 15.88
CA PRO A 285 -5.24 1.70 16.49
C PRO A 285 -4.27 2.69 15.85
N ARG A 286 -3.06 2.26 15.46
CA ARG A 286 -2.06 3.12 14.80
C ARG A 286 -2.50 3.58 13.42
N ASP A 287 -3.20 2.72 12.66
CA ASP A 287 -3.80 3.11 11.37
C ASP A 287 -4.78 4.28 11.58
N ILE A 288 -5.61 4.21 12.62
CA ILE A 288 -6.60 5.26 12.91
C ILE A 288 -5.98 6.50 13.55
N SER A 289 -4.96 6.37 14.41
CA SER A 289 -4.18 7.49 14.91
C SER A 289 -3.60 8.30 13.75
N THR A 290 -3.01 7.59 12.79
CA THR A 290 -2.39 8.18 11.61
C THR A 290 -3.44 8.84 10.74
N LEU A 291 -4.57 8.17 10.48
CA LEU A 291 -5.68 8.71 9.70
C LEU A 291 -6.23 10.00 10.33
N LYS A 292 -6.46 10.00 11.64
CA LYS A 292 -6.88 11.21 12.35
C LYS A 292 -5.89 12.35 12.16
N ARG A 293 -4.59 12.07 12.28
CA ARG A 293 -3.54 13.08 12.10
C ARG A 293 -3.47 13.61 10.67
N VAL A 294 -3.71 12.76 9.66
CA VAL A 294 -3.89 13.18 8.25
C VAL A 294 -5.07 14.14 8.10
N TYR A 295 -6.21 13.84 8.71
CA TYR A 295 -7.41 14.69 8.62
C TYR A 295 -7.32 16.01 9.40
N GLN A 296 -6.29 16.17 10.24
CA GLN A 296 -5.97 17.43 10.91
C GLN A 296 -5.03 18.32 10.07
N GLN A 297 -4.46 17.81 8.98
CA GLN A 297 -3.54 18.57 8.16
C GLN A 297 -4.24 19.50 7.17
N PRO A 298 -3.58 20.58 6.76
CA PRO A 298 -4.06 21.42 5.67
C PRO A 298 -4.15 20.65 4.33
N THR A 299 -5.19 20.96 3.56
CA THR A 299 -5.38 20.46 2.19
C THR A 299 -5.96 21.54 1.29
N ARG A 300 -5.78 21.37 -0.02
CA ARG A 300 -6.44 22.16 -1.07
C ARG A 300 -7.80 21.56 -1.46
N LEU A 301 -8.07 20.31 -1.07
CA LEU A 301 -9.29 19.58 -1.41
C LEU A 301 -10.50 20.14 -0.68
N GLY A 302 -11.65 20.18 -1.35
CA GLY A 302 -12.90 20.64 -0.77
C GLY A 302 -13.07 22.16 -0.73
N TRP A 303 -12.15 22.93 -1.32
CA TRP A 303 -12.22 24.39 -1.38
C TRP A 303 -12.51 24.89 -2.80
N PRO A 304 -13.22 26.03 -2.94
CA PRO A 304 -13.46 26.63 -4.25
C PRO A 304 -12.16 27.04 -4.95
N LEU A 305 -12.06 26.75 -6.25
CA LEU A 305 -11.01 27.27 -7.10
C LEU A 305 -11.15 28.79 -7.19
N PRO A 306 -10.07 29.54 -6.91
CA PRO A 306 -10.07 30.98 -7.14
C PRO A 306 -10.41 31.30 -8.60
N ALA A 307 -11.09 32.42 -8.81
CA ALA A 307 -11.31 32.93 -10.16
C ALA A 307 -9.96 33.14 -10.86
N ALA A 308 -9.89 32.79 -12.15
CA ALA A 308 -8.74 33.16 -12.96
C ALA A 308 -8.59 34.69 -12.90
N ALA A 309 -7.41 35.18 -12.53
CA ALA A 309 -7.15 36.61 -12.50
C ALA A 309 -7.36 37.15 -13.93
N VAL A 310 -8.35 38.03 -14.09
CA VAL A 310 -8.48 38.81 -15.33
C VAL A 310 -7.29 39.76 -15.34
N PRO A 311 -6.37 39.67 -16.32
CA PRO A 311 -5.29 40.65 -16.41
C PRO A 311 -5.92 42.04 -16.59
N LEU A 312 -5.55 42.96 -15.70
CA LEU A 312 -5.88 44.37 -15.86
C LEU A 312 -5.11 44.88 -17.09
N SER A 313 -5.85 45.35 -18.10
CA SER A 313 -5.34 46.02 -19.29
C SER A 313 -4.93 47.46 -18.99
#